data_AF-A0A7V1ZF92-F1
#
_entry.id   AF-A0A7V1ZF92-F1
#
_cell.length_a   1.000
_cell.length_b   1.000
_cell.length_c   1.000
_cell.angle_alpha   90.00
_cell.angle_beta   90.00
_cell.angle_gamma   90.00
#
_symmetry.space_group_name_H-M   'P 1'
#
loop_
_entity.id
_entity.type
_entity.pdbx_description
1 polymer ?
#
loop_
_entity_poly.entity_id
_entity_poly.type
_entity_poly.pdbx_seq_one_letter_code
_entity_poly.pdbx_strand_id
1 'polypeptide(L)'
;FYNGGSVFYARSLKPSEMLEDLRIAKPTYWLNVPLILEKLLIRINKQISEQKGVKKIVINLLPKKILGSQIKKQLGLEKIKYIVSGGAALPRWVSEGLSAYGFSIIQGYGLSEASPIVSVNPPSRPKNESVGMVIPSVDVKIVDVDSEGNGEIWVKGPNVMKGYYKNESATKEVLTIDGWLITGDIGYFDEEGYLYITGRKKFVIVTKGGKNVFPEEIEERLTKSIYI
;
A
#
# COMPACT_ATOMS: atom_id res chain seq x y z
N PHE A 1 -3.72 16.10 18.11
CA PHE A 1 -3.07 14.77 18.10
C PHE A 1 -2.97 14.26 19.52
N TYR A 2 -3.68 13.17 19.84
CA TYR A 2 -3.80 12.66 21.22
C TYR A 2 -2.47 12.16 21.84
N ASN A 3 -1.40 12.02 21.05
CA ASN A 3 -0.12 11.43 21.48
C ASN A 3 1.07 12.41 21.53
N GLY A 4 0.84 13.73 21.48
CA GLY A 4 1.92 14.74 21.55
C GLY A 4 2.87 14.78 20.33
N GLY A 5 2.48 14.15 19.21
CA GLY A 5 3.25 14.20 17.96
C GLY A 5 3.07 15.51 17.19
N SER A 6 4.03 15.81 16.32
CA SER A 6 3.94 16.89 15.33
C SER A 6 3.59 16.32 13.95
N VAL A 7 2.85 17.11 13.16
CA VAL A 7 2.59 16.81 11.76
C VAL A 7 3.27 17.85 10.89
N PHE A 8 4.04 17.37 9.93
CA PHE A 8 4.67 18.19 8.92
C PHE A 8 3.94 17.96 7.60
N TYR A 9 3.37 19.03 7.03
CA TYR A 9 2.75 18.99 5.72
C TYR A 9 3.80 19.29 4.66
N ALA A 10 3.92 18.43 3.66
CA ALA A 10 4.80 18.67 2.52
C ALA A 10 4.35 19.93 1.77
N ARG A 11 5.30 20.78 1.35
CA ARG A 11 5.02 22.02 0.62
C ARG A 11 4.53 21.74 -0.79
N SER A 12 5.04 20.69 -1.43
CA SER A 12 4.51 20.16 -2.68
C SER A 12 4.95 18.71 -2.92
N LEU A 13 4.40 18.11 -3.98
CA LEU A 13 4.80 16.78 -4.46
C LEU A 13 6.01 16.82 -5.41
N LYS A 14 6.61 18.00 -5.65
CA LYS A 14 7.82 18.09 -6.48
C LYS A 14 8.96 17.36 -5.77
N PRO A 15 9.74 16.49 -6.47
CA PRO A 15 10.77 15.70 -5.83
C PRO A 15 11.82 16.50 -5.07
N SER A 16 12.25 17.66 -5.56
CA SER A 16 13.25 18.51 -4.89
C SER A 16 12.75 19.08 -3.56
N GLU A 17 11.52 19.61 -3.55
CA GLU A 17 10.90 20.21 -2.36
C GLU A 17 10.56 19.13 -1.33
N MET A 18 10.04 17.98 -1.77
CA MET A 18 9.77 16.84 -0.89
C MET A 18 11.04 16.32 -0.19
N LEU A 19 12.16 16.25 -0.90
CA LEU A 19 13.44 15.82 -0.30
C LEU A 19 13.97 16.81 0.73
N GLU A 20 13.77 18.11 0.50
CA GLU A 20 14.09 19.14 1.47
C GLU A 20 13.17 19.03 2.71
N ASP A 21 11.87 18.84 2.49
CA ASP A 21 10.87 18.64 3.55
C ASP A 21 11.22 17.45 4.45
N LEU A 22 11.62 16.31 3.87
CA LEU A 22 12.03 15.14 4.65
C LEU A 22 13.26 15.41 5.52
N ARG A 23 14.22 16.20 5.02
CA ARG A 23 15.44 16.58 5.76
C ARG A 23 15.15 17.55 6.91
N ILE A 24 14.16 18.42 6.75
CA ILE A 24 13.70 19.33 7.79
C ILE A 24 12.88 18.57 8.83
N ALA A 25 11.87 17.83 8.38
CA ALA A 25 10.88 17.16 9.22
C ALA A 25 11.47 15.98 10.02
N LYS A 26 12.47 15.27 9.45
CA LYS A 26 13.09 14.06 10.02
C LYS A 26 12.05 13.09 10.61
N PRO A 27 11.06 12.66 9.80
CA PRO A 27 9.87 11.99 10.30
C PRO A 27 10.20 10.62 10.92
N THR A 28 9.45 10.26 11.96
CA THR A 28 9.42 8.89 12.51
C THR A 28 8.38 8.01 11.81
N TYR A 29 7.36 8.62 11.23
CA TYR A 29 6.34 7.98 10.41
C TYR A 29 6.17 8.80 9.13
N TRP A 30 6.16 8.13 7.98
CA TRP A 30 5.91 8.78 6.70
C TRP A 30 4.71 8.15 6.02
N LEU A 31 3.58 8.88 6.01
CA LEU A 31 2.36 8.47 5.32
C LEU A 31 2.42 8.94 3.86
N ASN A 32 2.24 8.03 2.91
CA ASN A 32 2.31 8.33 1.48
C ASN A 32 1.55 7.32 0.61
N VAL A 33 1.59 7.54 -0.70
CA VAL A 33 0.97 6.69 -1.72
C VAL A 33 2.03 5.89 -2.48
N PRO A 34 1.67 4.73 -3.06
CA PRO A 34 2.60 3.86 -3.78
C PRO A 34 3.51 4.56 -4.79
N LEU A 35 2.96 5.48 -5.57
CA LEU A 35 3.69 6.22 -6.62
C LEU A 35 4.93 6.96 -6.09
N ILE A 36 4.89 7.45 -4.84
CA ILE A 36 6.02 8.15 -4.24
C ILE A 36 7.13 7.16 -3.88
N LEU A 37 6.77 5.98 -3.37
CA LEU A 37 7.71 4.91 -3.01
C LEU A 37 8.35 4.29 -4.24
N GLU A 38 7.57 4.11 -5.30
CA GLU A 38 8.04 3.64 -6.59
C GLU A 38 9.10 4.59 -7.17
N LYS A 39 8.77 5.88 -7.26
CA LYS A 39 9.70 6.91 -7.72
C LYS A 39 10.97 6.99 -6.86
N LEU A 40 10.83 6.80 -5.55
CA LEU A 40 11.98 6.76 -4.63
C LEU A 40 12.89 5.58 -4.96
N LEU A 41 12.34 4.37 -5.10
CA LEU A 41 13.13 3.17 -5.40
C LEU A 41 13.81 3.25 -6.77
N ILE A 42 13.08 3.71 -7.80
CA ILE A 42 13.64 3.95 -9.14
C ILE A 42 14.82 4.93 -9.06
N ARG A 43 14.66 6.03 -8.32
CA ARG A 43 15.72 7.03 -8.14
C ARG A 43 16.95 6.45 -7.44
N ILE A 44 16.75 5.66 -6.37
CA ILE A 44 17.84 4.98 -5.66
C ILE A 44 18.61 4.08 -6.63
N ASN A 45 17.90 3.22 -7.37
CA ASN A 45 18.51 2.29 -8.30
C ASN A 45 19.23 3.01 -9.45
N LYS A 46 18.64 4.09 -9.98
CA LYS A 46 19.28 4.94 -11.00
C LYS A 46 20.58 5.55 -10.48
N GLN A 47 20.55 6.19 -9.30
CA GLN A 47 21.74 6.79 -8.69
C GLN A 47 22.88 5.78 -8.44
N ILE A 48 22.54 4.53 -8.14
CA ILE A 48 23.51 3.43 -8.01
C ILE A 48 24.05 3.01 -9.38
N SER A 49 23.18 2.82 -10.38
CA SER A 49 23.57 2.37 -11.72
C SER A 49 24.48 3.35 -12.47
N GLU A 50 24.30 4.66 -12.21
CA GLU A 50 25.07 5.76 -12.80
C GLU A 50 26.49 5.89 -12.24
N GLN A 51 26.78 5.24 -11.11
CA GLN A 51 28.15 5.18 -10.58
C GLN A 51 29.04 4.40 -11.54
N LYS A 52 30.29 4.84 -11.72
CA LYS A 52 31.28 4.22 -12.61
C LYS A 52 32.55 3.86 -11.85
N GLY A 53 33.33 2.95 -12.42
CA GLY A 53 34.64 2.53 -11.91
C GLY A 53 34.57 1.89 -10.52
N VAL A 54 35.59 2.16 -9.70
CA VAL A 54 35.76 1.57 -8.37
C VAL A 54 34.56 1.81 -7.45
N LYS A 55 33.92 2.99 -7.54
CA LYS A 55 32.72 3.28 -6.74
C LYS A 55 31.57 2.32 -7.01
N LYS A 56 31.34 1.94 -8.28
CA LYS A 56 30.31 0.97 -8.65
C LYS A 56 30.61 -0.41 -8.07
N ILE A 57 31.87 -0.84 -8.16
CA ILE A 57 32.32 -2.13 -7.61
C ILE A 57 32.09 -2.16 -6.10
N VAL A 58 32.53 -1.13 -5.38
CA VAL A 58 32.33 -1.02 -3.92
C VAL A 58 30.85 -1.06 -3.56
N ILE A 59 30.00 -0.28 -4.24
CA ILE A 59 28.56 -0.26 -3.97
C ILE A 59 27.91 -1.62 -4.21
N ASN A 60 28.28 -2.32 -5.29
CA ASN A 60 27.74 -3.65 -5.58
C ASN A 60 28.17 -4.72 -4.57
N LEU A 61 29.33 -4.54 -3.92
CA LEU A 61 29.81 -5.43 -2.87
C LEU A 61 29.23 -5.12 -1.49
N LEU A 62 28.70 -3.90 -1.28
CA LEU A 62 28.12 -3.50 0.00
C LEU A 62 26.75 -4.16 0.20
N PRO A 63 26.47 -4.70 1.40
CA PRO A 63 25.13 -5.16 1.76
C PRO A 63 24.10 -4.04 1.57
N LYS A 64 22.95 -4.35 0.95
CA LYS A 64 21.87 -3.38 0.72
C LYS A 64 21.41 -2.66 2.00
N LYS A 65 21.48 -3.33 3.17
CA LYS A 65 21.17 -2.70 4.47
C LYS A 65 22.13 -1.56 4.84
N ILE A 66 23.43 -1.70 4.52
CA ILE A 66 24.43 -0.65 4.76
C ILE A 66 24.19 0.54 3.82
N LEU A 67 23.98 0.26 2.53
CA LEU A 67 23.58 1.27 1.54
C LEU A 67 22.30 1.98 1.98
N GLY A 68 21.33 1.22 2.48
CA GLY A 68 20.07 1.71 3.03
C GLY A 68 20.26 2.72 4.16
N SER A 69 21.18 2.47 5.09
CA SER A 69 21.51 3.43 6.15
C SER A 69 22.05 4.75 5.60
N GLN A 70 22.90 4.69 4.56
CA GLN A 70 23.43 5.90 3.91
C GLN A 70 22.33 6.65 3.14
N ILE A 71 21.46 5.93 2.43
CA ILE A 71 20.31 6.48 1.72
C ILE A 71 19.37 7.17 2.72
N LYS A 72 19.00 6.52 3.83
CA LYS A 72 18.18 7.12 4.88
C LYS A 72 18.78 8.43 5.38
N LYS A 73 20.09 8.46 5.63
CA LYS A 73 20.80 9.69 6.03
C LYS A 73 20.70 10.80 4.99
N GLN A 74 20.94 10.50 3.72
CA GLN A 74 20.84 11.48 2.64
C GLN A 74 19.42 12.03 2.45
N LEU A 75 18.40 11.23 2.76
CA LEU A 75 16.98 11.60 2.67
C LEU A 75 16.42 12.25 3.95
N GLY A 76 17.19 12.30 5.05
CA GLY A 76 16.68 12.76 6.34
C GLY A 76 15.80 11.75 7.09
N LEU A 77 15.80 10.49 6.66
CA LEU A 77 14.98 9.39 7.16
C LEU A 77 15.71 8.54 8.21
N GLU A 78 16.72 9.06 8.90
CA GLU A 78 17.49 8.31 9.91
C GLU A 78 16.62 7.85 11.09
N LYS A 79 15.60 8.64 11.41
CA LYS A 79 14.65 8.38 12.51
C LYS A 79 13.40 7.61 12.06
N ILE A 80 13.30 7.24 10.78
CA ILE A 80 12.10 6.59 10.26
C ILE A 80 11.90 5.24 10.94
N LYS A 81 10.71 5.05 11.53
CA LYS A 81 10.27 3.77 12.08
C LYS A 81 9.48 3.01 11.03
N TYR A 82 8.48 3.68 10.44
CA TYR A 82 7.59 3.08 9.45
C TYR A 82 7.28 4.05 8.31
N ILE A 83 7.24 3.51 7.11
CA ILE A 83 6.69 4.16 5.92
C ILE A 83 5.35 3.49 5.66
N VAL A 84 4.26 4.26 5.73
CA VAL A 84 2.91 3.73 5.52
C VAL A 84 2.48 4.04 4.10
N SER A 85 2.06 3.00 3.37
CA SER A 85 1.51 3.09 2.03
C SER A 85 0.04 2.70 2.03
N GLY A 86 -0.81 3.50 1.39
CA GLY A 86 -2.23 3.23 1.26
C GLY A 86 -2.87 4.04 0.13
N GLY A 87 -4.17 3.85 -0.06
CA GLY A 87 -4.97 4.53 -1.09
C GLY A 87 -4.86 3.93 -2.51
N ALA A 88 -3.84 3.10 -2.75
CA ALA A 88 -3.71 2.27 -3.96
C ALA A 88 -2.87 1.04 -3.63
N ALA A 89 -2.90 0.03 -4.51
CA ALA A 89 -2.03 -1.14 -4.41
C ALA A 89 -0.55 -0.74 -4.56
N LEU A 90 0.31 -1.25 -3.67
CA LEU A 90 1.75 -1.07 -3.77
C LEU A 90 2.35 -2.26 -4.53
N PRO A 91 3.02 -2.05 -5.67
CA PRO A 91 3.63 -3.15 -6.40
C PRO A 91 4.65 -3.91 -5.54
N ARG A 92 4.62 -5.24 -5.60
CA ARG A 92 5.48 -6.11 -4.78
C ARG A 92 6.97 -5.77 -4.90
N TRP A 93 7.43 -5.46 -6.12
CA TRP A 93 8.84 -5.14 -6.36
C TRP A 93 9.28 -3.84 -5.66
N VAL A 94 8.35 -2.92 -5.40
CA VAL A 94 8.60 -1.68 -4.65
C VAL A 94 8.76 -1.99 -3.16
N SER A 95 7.82 -2.74 -2.58
CA SER A 95 7.85 -3.09 -1.16
C SER A 95 9.07 -3.96 -0.83
N GLU A 96 9.35 -4.98 -1.63
CA GLU A 96 10.54 -5.83 -1.50
C GLU A 96 11.84 -5.04 -1.71
N GLY A 97 11.90 -4.19 -2.73
CA GLY A 97 13.07 -3.39 -3.06
C GLY A 97 13.45 -2.43 -1.94
N LEU A 98 12.48 -1.68 -1.40
CA LEU A 98 12.71 -0.77 -0.27
C LEU A 98 13.02 -1.54 1.03
N SER A 99 12.34 -2.66 1.28
CA SER A 99 12.64 -3.52 2.44
C SER A 99 14.06 -4.09 2.39
N ALA A 100 14.59 -4.38 1.21
CA ALA A 100 15.98 -4.81 1.03
C ALA A 100 17.00 -3.71 1.42
N TYR A 101 16.65 -2.43 1.26
CA TYR A 101 17.40 -1.29 1.80
C TYR A 101 17.08 -0.99 3.27
N GLY A 102 16.33 -1.87 3.95
CA GLY A 102 16.02 -1.77 5.37
C GLY A 102 14.95 -0.73 5.70
N PHE A 103 14.13 -0.30 4.74
CA PHE A 103 12.94 0.49 5.04
C PHE A 103 11.80 -0.42 5.53
N SER A 104 11.17 -0.07 6.65
CA SER A 104 10.00 -0.81 7.15
C SER A 104 8.73 -0.25 6.50
N ILE A 105 8.26 -0.93 5.46
CA ILE A 105 7.04 -0.54 4.75
C ILE A 105 5.83 -1.23 5.40
N ILE A 106 4.79 -0.46 5.72
CA ILE A 106 3.51 -0.93 6.25
C ILE A 106 2.44 -0.57 5.23
N GLN A 107 1.71 -1.56 4.75
CA GLN A 107 0.55 -1.33 3.89
C GLN A 107 -0.72 -1.38 4.72
N GLY A 108 -1.69 -0.54 4.35
CA GLY A 108 -3.04 -0.58 4.89
C GLY A 108 -4.07 -0.36 3.80
N TYR A 109 -5.22 -0.99 4.00
CA TYR A 109 -6.40 -0.85 3.15
C TYR A 109 -7.48 -0.09 3.89
N GLY A 110 -8.16 0.78 3.16
CA GLY A 110 -9.26 1.58 3.65
C GLY A 110 -9.90 2.32 2.48
N LEU A 111 -11.09 2.82 2.74
CA LEU A 111 -11.91 3.56 1.82
C LEU A 111 -12.64 4.66 2.59
N SER A 112 -13.06 5.71 1.90
CA SER A 112 -13.75 6.85 2.52
C SER A 112 -15.00 6.41 3.27
N GLU A 113 -15.69 5.39 2.74
CA GLU A 113 -16.91 4.79 3.28
C GLU A 113 -16.67 3.93 4.54
N ALA A 114 -15.42 3.57 4.88
CA ALA A 114 -15.06 2.76 6.06
C ALA A 114 -13.81 3.34 6.79
N SER A 115 -13.87 4.63 7.12
CA SER A 115 -12.73 5.48 7.46
C SER A 115 -11.94 5.11 8.74
N PRO A 116 -10.63 5.39 8.81
CA PRO A 116 -9.74 5.62 7.66
C PRO A 116 -9.14 4.32 7.13
N ILE A 117 -9.22 3.23 7.91
CA ILE A 117 -8.52 1.97 7.70
C ILE A 117 -9.48 0.83 8.05
N VAL A 118 -9.46 -0.22 7.25
CA VAL A 118 -10.14 -1.50 7.46
C VAL A 118 -9.15 -2.56 7.91
N SER A 119 -7.98 -2.61 7.27
CA SER A 119 -6.89 -3.52 7.62
C SER A 119 -5.52 -2.85 7.49
N VAL A 120 -4.56 -3.31 8.27
CA VAL A 120 -3.18 -2.79 8.25
C VAL A 120 -2.18 -3.87 8.61
N ASN A 121 -1.01 -3.84 7.99
CA ASN A 121 0.04 -4.78 8.32
C ASN A 121 0.53 -4.56 9.76
N PRO A 122 0.59 -5.63 10.58
CA PRO A 122 1.20 -5.55 11.89
C PRO A 122 2.70 -5.25 11.76
N PRO A 123 3.24 -4.24 12.45
CA PRO A 123 4.66 -3.89 12.35
C PRO A 123 5.65 -5.00 12.68
N SER A 124 5.26 -5.96 13.52
CA SER A 124 6.10 -7.09 13.93
C SER A 124 6.22 -8.19 12.87
N ARG A 125 5.25 -8.30 11.95
CA ARG A 125 5.20 -9.35 10.92
C ARG A 125 4.47 -8.86 9.66
N PRO A 126 4.98 -7.84 8.95
CA PRO A 126 4.34 -7.35 7.73
C PRO A 126 4.48 -8.39 6.60
N LYS A 127 3.44 -8.51 5.75
CA LYS A 127 3.50 -9.24 4.47
C LYS A 127 3.45 -8.25 3.31
N ASN A 128 4.45 -8.31 2.42
CA ASN A 128 4.67 -7.35 1.32
C ASN A 128 3.57 -7.30 0.27
N GLU A 129 2.72 -8.33 0.17
CA GLU A 129 1.63 -8.41 -0.82
C GLU A 129 0.25 -8.28 -0.17
N SER A 130 0.16 -8.34 1.16
CA SER A 130 -1.13 -8.20 1.85
C SER A 130 -1.35 -6.76 2.28
N VAL A 131 -2.60 -6.37 2.42
CA VAL A 131 -3.00 -5.09 3.04
C VAL A 131 -3.11 -5.20 4.56
N GLY A 132 -2.80 -6.38 5.11
CA GLY A 132 -2.66 -6.61 6.54
C GLY A 132 -3.87 -7.28 7.17
N MET A 133 -3.94 -7.19 8.50
CA MET A 133 -5.01 -7.81 9.27
C MET A 133 -6.10 -6.78 9.57
N VAL A 134 -7.34 -7.25 9.71
CA VAL A 134 -8.48 -6.41 10.08
C VAL A 134 -8.22 -5.71 11.41
N ILE A 135 -8.51 -4.42 11.49
CA ILE A 135 -8.30 -3.64 12.72
C ILE A 135 -9.33 -4.02 13.79
N PRO A 136 -9.03 -3.76 15.08
CA PRO A 136 -10.00 -4.00 16.15
C PRO A 136 -11.34 -3.30 15.90
N SER A 137 -12.43 -3.95 16.31
CA SER A 137 -13.80 -3.46 16.19
C SER A 137 -14.35 -3.32 14.76
N VAL A 138 -13.63 -3.84 13.76
CA VAL A 138 -14.09 -3.95 12.38
C VAL A 138 -14.22 -5.42 12.03
N ASP A 139 -15.33 -5.78 11.40
CA ASP A 139 -15.60 -7.09 10.85
C ASP A 139 -15.47 -7.05 9.33
N VAL A 140 -14.86 -8.08 8.75
CA VAL A 140 -14.73 -8.25 7.31
C VAL A 140 -15.14 -9.68 6.95
N LYS A 141 -15.92 -9.82 5.87
CA LYS A 141 -16.25 -11.11 5.27
C LYS A 141 -16.00 -11.07 3.77
N ILE A 142 -15.76 -12.25 3.19
CA ILE A 142 -15.64 -12.44 1.74
C ILE A 142 -16.94 -13.11 1.26
N VAL A 143 -17.62 -12.47 0.32
CA VAL A 143 -18.92 -12.89 -0.22
C VAL A 143 -18.77 -13.31 -1.68
N ASP A 144 -19.62 -14.21 -2.18
CA ASP A 144 -19.60 -14.69 -3.57
C ASP A 144 -18.22 -15.24 -4.01
N VAL A 145 -17.64 -16.08 -3.16
CA VAL A 145 -16.30 -16.67 -3.36
C VAL A 145 -16.27 -17.56 -4.61
N ASP A 146 -15.31 -17.30 -5.50
CA ASP A 146 -15.07 -18.08 -6.71
C ASP A 146 -14.19 -19.32 -6.48
N SER A 147 -13.92 -20.09 -7.55
CA SER A 147 -13.11 -21.31 -7.47
C SER A 147 -11.65 -21.07 -7.06
N GLU A 148 -11.16 -19.84 -7.11
CA GLU A 148 -9.79 -19.46 -6.73
C GLU A 148 -9.75 -18.84 -5.32
N GLY A 149 -10.89 -18.79 -4.62
CA GLY A 149 -10.99 -18.25 -3.25
C GLY A 149 -11.20 -16.73 -3.21
N ASN A 150 -11.35 -16.07 -4.35
CA ASN A 150 -11.58 -14.63 -4.42
C ASN A 150 -13.07 -14.33 -4.29
N GLY A 151 -13.42 -13.31 -3.52
CA GLY A 151 -14.80 -12.82 -3.44
C GLY A 151 -14.87 -11.36 -3.04
N GLU A 152 -16.08 -10.82 -3.00
CA GLU A 152 -16.32 -9.43 -2.65
C GLU A 152 -16.10 -9.18 -1.17
N ILE A 153 -15.31 -8.15 -0.86
CA ILE A 153 -15.01 -7.75 0.50
C ILE A 153 -16.17 -6.93 1.03
N TRP A 154 -16.76 -7.38 2.13
CA TRP A 154 -17.79 -6.64 2.85
C TRP A 154 -17.25 -6.25 4.21
N VAL A 155 -17.53 -5.01 4.63
CA VAL A 155 -16.99 -4.43 5.87
C VAL A 155 -18.13 -3.98 6.78
N LYS A 156 -18.03 -4.25 8.08
CA LYS A 156 -18.96 -3.76 9.09
C LYS A 156 -18.20 -3.26 10.30
N GLY A 157 -18.64 -2.15 10.89
CA GLY A 157 -17.96 -1.59 12.05
C GLY A 157 -18.36 -0.14 12.31
N PRO A 158 -17.87 0.45 13.41
CA PRO A 158 -18.15 1.84 13.78
C PRO A 158 -17.50 2.85 12.82
N ASN A 159 -16.60 2.40 11.97
CA ASN A 159 -15.94 3.17 10.92
C ASN A 159 -16.77 3.30 9.63
N VAL A 160 -17.80 2.49 9.46
CA VAL A 160 -18.65 2.54 8.26
C VAL A 160 -19.48 3.83 8.26
N MET A 161 -19.53 4.48 7.11
CA MET A 161 -20.27 5.72 6.91
C MET A 161 -21.77 5.55 7.21
N LYS A 162 -22.45 6.68 7.46
CA LYS A 162 -23.92 6.70 7.57
C LYS A 162 -24.63 6.63 6.21
N GLY A 163 -23.91 6.90 5.13
CA GLY A 163 -24.43 7.03 3.78
C GLY A 163 -23.94 8.28 3.07
N TYR A 164 -24.27 8.37 1.79
CA TYR A 164 -23.92 9.50 0.94
C TYR A 164 -24.86 10.69 1.17
N TYR A 165 -24.30 11.90 1.20
CA TYR A 165 -25.07 13.12 1.42
C TYR A 165 -26.12 13.33 0.32
N LYS A 166 -27.40 13.43 0.71
CA LYS A 166 -28.55 13.62 -0.18
C LYS A 166 -28.67 12.57 -1.30
N ASN A 167 -28.13 11.37 -1.10
CA ASN A 167 -28.22 10.29 -2.10
C ASN A 167 -28.59 8.96 -1.44
N GLU A 168 -29.87 8.82 -1.13
CA GLU A 168 -30.40 7.60 -0.50
C GLU A 168 -30.32 6.38 -1.41
N SER A 169 -30.46 6.54 -2.74
CA SER A 169 -30.36 5.42 -3.69
C SER A 169 -28.98 4.79 -3.62
N ALA A 170 -27.93 5.59 -3.85
CA ALA A 170 -26.56 5.10 -3.78
C ALA A 170 -26.19 4.58 -2.39
N THR A 171 -26.78 5.14 -1.33
CA THR A 171 -26.57 4.64 0.04
C THR A 171 -27.12 3.23 0.20
N LYS A 172 -28.35 2.98 -0.26
CA LYS A 172 -29.00 1.66 -0.19
C LYS A 172 -28.34 0.61 -1.10
N GLU A 173 -27.67 1.05 -2.16
CA GLU A 173 -26.90 0.17 -3.06
C GLU A 173 -25.64 -0.40 -2.40
N VAL A 174 -25.01 0.35 -1.50
CA VAL A 174 -23.74 -0.06 -0.88
C VAL A 174 -23.86 -0.45 0.60
N LEU A 175 -24.93 -0.07 1.29
CA LEU A 175 -25.19 -0.44 2.68
C LEU A 175 -26.34 -1.43 2.77
N THR A 176 -26.06 -2.61 3.33
CA THR A 176 -27.07 -3.62 3.58
C THR A 176 -27.91 -3.27 4.81
N ILE A 177 -29.10 -3.88 4.90
CA ILE A 177 -30.02 -3.67 6.03
C ILE A 177 -29.41 -4.08 7.39
N ASP A 178 -28.50 -5.05 7.39
CA ASP A 178 -27.77 -5.53 8.56
C ASP A 178 -26.44 -4.78 8.80
N GLY A 179 -26.19 -3.68 8.07
CA GLY A 179 -25.11 -2.73 8.34
C GLY A 179 -23.75 -3.09 7.76
N TRP A 180 -23.70 -3.97 6.75
CA TRP A 180 -22.47 -4.21 5.98
C TRP A 180 -22.36 -3.19 4.84
N LEU A 181 -21.14 -2.73 4.63
CA LEU A 181 -20.72 -2.00 3.46
C LEU A 181 -20.22 -2.98 2.39
N ILE A 182 -20.82 -2.92 1.22
CA ILE A 182 -20.36 -3.57 -0.01
C ILE A 182 -19.27 -2.68 -0.62
N THR A 183 -17.99 -3.08 -0.52
CA THR A 183 -16.87 -2.19 -0.91
C THR A 183 -16.68 -2.10 -2.43
N GLY A 184 -17.15 -3.14 -3.15
CA GLY A 184 -16.85 -3.33 -4.57
C GLY A 184 -15.40 -3.77 -4.84
N ASP A 185 -14.62 -4.09 -3.80
CA ASP A 185 -13.27 -4.65 -3.89
C ASP A 185 -13.33 -6.17 -3.77
N ILE A 186 -12.45 -6.86 -4.49
CA ILE A 186 -12.31 -8.31 -4.49
C ILE A 186 -11.04 -8.70 -3.73
N GLY A 187 -11.12 -9.76 -2.94
CA GLY A 187 -9.98 -10.27 -2.21
C GLY A 187 -10.25 -11.58 -1.49
N TYR A 188 -9.28 -11.97 -0.68
CA TYR A 188 -9.32 -13.20 0.10
C TYR A 188 -8.49 -13.04 1.39
N PHE A 189 -8.74 -13.94 2.34
CA PHE A 189 -7.89 -14.11 3.52
C PHE A 189 -6.94 -15.30 3.32
N ASP A 190 -5.70 -15.15 3.75
CA ASP A 190 -4.81 -16.30 3.91
C ASP A 190 -5.08 -17.05 5.23
N GLU A 191 -4.39 -18.17 5.42
CA GLU A 191 -4.52 -19.02 6.62
C GLU A 191 -4.07 -18.31 7.92
N GLU A 192 -3.29 -17.24 7.82
CA GLU A 192 -2.79 -16.45 8.95
C GLU A 192 -3.67 -15.22 9.26
N GLY A 193 -4.76 -15.02 8.52
CA GLY A 193 -5.72 -13.94 8.69
C GLY A 193 -5.31 -12.60 8.06
N TYR A 194 -4.37 -12.60 7.11
CA TYR A 194 -4.06 -11.40 6.31
C TYR A 194 -5.02 -11.27 5.14
N LEU A 195 -5.52 -10.06 4.92
CA LEU A 195 -6.35 -9.69 3.78
C LEU A 195 -5.49 -9.34 2.58
N TYR A 196 -5.85 -9.88 1.43
CA TYR A 196 -5.26 -9.58 0.13
C TYR A 196 -6.33 -8.99 -0.78
N ILE A 197 -5.99 -7.93 -1.52
CA ILE A 197 -6.88 -7.30 -2.50
C ILE A 197 -6.41 -7.73 -3.89
N THR A 198 -7.30 -8.30 -4.69
CA THR A 198 -6.99 -8.79 -6.04
C THR A 198 -7.52 -7.89 -7.15
N GLY A 199 -8.48 -7.02 -6.85
CA GLY A 199 -8.92 -5.99 -7.79
C GLY A 199 -10.28 -5.39 -7.43
N ARG A 200 -10.91 -4.72 -8.39
CA ARG A 200 -12.27 -4.15 -8.25
C ARG A 200 -13.30 -4.99 -9.00
N LYS A 201 -14.44 -5.27 -8.37
CA LYS A 201 -15.55 -6.05 -8.96
C LYS A 201 -15.99 -5.51 -10.33
N LYS A 202 -16.02 -4.18 -10.48
CA LYS A 202 -16.41 -3.50 -11.72
C LYS A 202 -15.44 -3.73 -12.89
N PHE A 203 -14.18 -4.08 -12.61
CA PHE A 203 -13.14 -4.25 -13.64
C PHE A 203 -12.81 -5.71 -13.93
N VAL A 204 -13.41 -6.67 -13.22
CA VAL A 204 -13.17 -8.11 -13.45
C VAL A 204 -13.60 -8.50 -14.87
N ILE A 205 -12.69 -9.12 -15.61
CA ILE A 205 -12.94 -9.66 -16.94
C ILE A 205 -13.27 -11.14 -16.81
N VAL A 206 -14.49 -11.53 -17.18
CA VAL A 206 -14.90 -12.94 -17.22
C VAL A 206 -14.60 -13.50 -18.60
N THR A 207 -13.70 -14.48 -18.67
CA THR A 207 -13.37 -15.16 -19.92
C THR A 207 -14.54 -16.02 -20.41
N LYS A 208 -14.52 -16.42 -21.70
CA LYS A 208 -15.53 -17.35 -22.24
C LYS A 208 -15.64 -18.68 -21.47
N GLY A 209 -14.56 -19.10 -20.79
CA GLY A 209 -14.53 -20.29 -19.95
C GLY A 209 -14.99 -20.06 -18.51
N GLY A 210 -15.51 -18.87 -18.17
CA GLY A 210 -15.98 -18.54 -16.83
C GLY A 210 -14.89 -18.18 -15.82
N LYS A 211 -13.61 -18.10 -16.24
CA LYS A 211 -12.51 -17.67 -15.38
C LYS A 211 -12.50 -16.15 -15.21
N ASN A 212 -12.37 -15.70 -13.95
CA ASN A 212 -12.15 -14.30 -13.60
C ASN A 212 -10.70 -13.89 -13.88
N VAL A 213 -10.52 -12.73 -14.52
CA VAL A 213 -9.23 -12.12 -14.80
C VAL A 213 -9.24 -10.70 -14.23
N PHE A 214 -8.28 -10.42 -13.35
CA PHE A 214 -8.14 -9.13 -12.69
C PHE A 214 -7.11 -8.27 -13.45
N PRO A 215 -7.52 -7.13 -14.04
CA PRO A 215 -6.59 -6.26 -14.76
C PRO A 215 -5.37 -5.85 -13.95
N GLU A 216 -5.53 -5.61 -12.65
CA GLU A 216 -4.47 -5.21 -11.73
C GLU A 216 -3.33 -6.25 -11.67
N GLU A 217 -3.66 -7.55 -11.74
CA GLU A 217 -2.66 -8.63 -11.81
C GLU A 217 -1.85 -8.59 -13.11
N ILE A 218 -2.51 -8.26 -14.23
CA ILE A 218 -1.87 -8.10 -15.53
C ILE A 218 -0.95 -6.88 -15.49
N GLU A 219 -1.45 -5.73 -15.02
CA GLU A 219 -0.68 -4.49 -14.90
C GLU A 219 0.59 -4.72 -14.06
N GLU A 220 0.48 -5.38 -12.91
CA GLU A 220 1.65 -5.70 -12.09
C GLU A 220 2.67 -6.55 -12.85
N ARG A 221 2.23 -7.57 -13.61
CA ARG A 221 3.14 -8.37 -14.44
C ARG A 221 3.79 -7.54 -15.54
N LEU A 222 3.06 -6.63 -16.17
CA LEU A 222 3.58 -5.76 -17.22
C LEU A 222 4.64 -4.78 -16.71
N THR A 223 4.53 -4.28 -15.45
CA THR A 223 5.57 -3.42 -14.86
C THR A 223 6.94 -4.09 -14.70
N LYS A 224 7.01 -5.43 -14.79
CA LYS A 224 8.26 -6.20 -14.74
C LYS A 224 8.87 -6.42 -16.13
N SER A 225 8.15 -6.06 -17.19
CA SER A 225 8.64 -6.18 -18.56
C SER A 225 9.77 -5.19 -18.82
N ILE A 226 10.80 -5.59 -19.56
CA ILE A 226 11.86 -4.68 -20.04
C ILE A 226 11.43 -3.88 -21.28
N TYR A 227 10.28 -4.22 -21.86
CA TYR A 227 9.76 -3.64 -23.11
C TYR A 227 8.65 -2.61 -22.88
N ILE A 228 8.16 -2.48 -21.65
CA ILE A 228 7.10 -1.56 -21.21
C ILE A 228 7.68 -0.71 -20.09
#